data_AF-A0A644ZZV1-F1
#
_entry.id   AF-A0A644ZZV1-F1
#
_cell.length_a   1.000
_cell.length_b   1.000
_cell.length_c   1.000
_cell.angle_alpha   90.00
_cell.angle_beta   90.00
_cell.angle_gamma   90.00
#
_symmetry.space_group_name_H-M   'P 1'
#
loop_
_entity.id
_entity.type
_entity.pdbx_description
1 polymer ?
#
loop_
_entity_poly.entity_id
_entity_poly.type
_entity_poly.pdbx_seq_one_letter_code
_entity_poly.pdbx_strand_id
1 'polypeptide(L)'
;MLEGFSTLSEYDYFYAAVLAFFITYILMKFKSLTKAFNEKDELEMNVKNIDKTSIIERCTKMFPIETISFNGRVFKKGTVVRITTIQKKVFQGEFIGKNDLDIICILTNKHIIAHEIKKITEMISLDEQENNMQ
;
A
#
# COMPACT_ATOMS: atom_id res chain seq x y z
N MET A 1 -30.14 -37.99 19.17
CA MET A 1 -28.86 -37.25 18.99
C MET A 1 -28.79 -36.00 19.88
N LEU A 2 -29.17 -36.10 21.18
CA LEU A 2 -29.02 -35.04 22.18
C LEU A 2 -28.83 -35.64 23.59
N GLU A 3 -28.14 -36.77 23.71
CA GLU A 3 -27.93 -37.46 25.01
C GLU A 3 -26.60 -37.07 25.68
N GLY A 4 -25.77 -36.25 25.04
CA GLY A 4 -24.44 -35.82 25.55
C GLY A 4 -24.44 -34.52 26.34
N PHE A 5 -25.61 -33.91 26.63
CA PHE A 5 -25.70 -32.64 27.35
C PHE A 5 -26.02 -32.78 28.84
N SER A 6 -26.27 -34.00 29.34
CA SER A 6 -26.72 -34.23 30.73
C SER A 6 -25.59 -34.45 31.74
N THR A 7 -24.32 -34.29 31.32
CA THR A 7 -23.14 -34.43 32.21
C THR A 7 -22.23 -33.21 32.12
N LEU A 8 -22.77 -32.00 31.87
CA LEU A 8 -21.97 -30.79 32.02
C LEU A 8 -21.88 -30.45 33.51
N SER A 9 -20.74 -30.79 34.09
CA SER A 9 -20.38 -30.39 35.45
C SER A 9 -20.11 -28.89 35.47
N GLU A 10 -20.28 -28.21 36.61
CA GLU A 10 -19.89 -26.79 36.77
C GLU A 10 -18.43 -26.54 36.36
N TYR A 11 -17.59 -27.57 36.49
CA TYR A 11 -16.21 -27.59 36.02
C TYR A 11 -16.07 -27.46 34.49
N ASP A 12 -17.00 -28.02 33.71
CA ASP A 12 -16.96 -27.92 32.25
C ASP A 12 -17.25 -26.49 31.77
N TYR A 13 -18.12 -25.77 32.48
CA TYR A 13 -18.37 -24.35 32.22
C TYR A 13 -17.14 -23.50 32.52
N PHE A 14 -16.49 -23.75 33.66
CA PHE A 14 -15.26 -23.05 34.02
C PHE A 14 -14.13 -23.34 33.03
N TYR A 15 -13.99 -24.61 32.63
CA TYR A 15 -12.99 -25.03 31.66
C TYR A 15 -13.23 -24.41 30.28
N ALA A 16 -14.48 -24.40 29.80
CA ALA A 16 -14.84 -23.76 28.54
C ALA A 16 -14.55 -22.25 28.55
N ALA A 17 -14.82 -21.55 29.66
CA ALA A 17 -14.54 -20.12 29.79
C ALA A 17 -13.03 -19.81 29.71
N VAL A 18 -12.21 -20.60 30.40
CA VAL A 18 -10.74 -20.47 30.35
C VAL A 18 -10.23 -20.75 28.95
N LEU A 19 -10.72 -21.82 28.31
CA LEU A 19 -10.29 -22.23 26.98
C LEU A 19 -10.69 -21.20 25.91
N ALA A 20 -11.88 -20.62 26.00
CA ALA A 20 -12.34 -19.52 25.14
C ALA A 20 -11.47 -18.26 25.29
N PHE A 21 -11.03 -17.94 26.51
CA PHE A 21 -10.11 -16.84 26.77
C PHE A 21 -8.75 -17.06 26.10
N PHE A 22 -8.18 -18.27 26.22
CA PHE A 22 -6.92 -18.63 25.55
C PHE A 22 -7.03 -18.56 24.03
N ILE A 23 -8.10 -19.10 23.44
CA ILE A 23 -8.33 -19.03 21.98
C ILE A 23 -8.42 -17.58 21.52
N THR A 24 -9.18 -16.75 22.24
CA THR A 24 -9.37 -15.33 21.90
C THR A 24 -8.06 -14.56 22.01
N TYR A 25 -7.25 -14.84 23.03
CA TYR A 25 -5.92 -14.25 23.20
C TYR A 25 -4.97 -14.58 22.04
N ILE A 26 -4.93 -15.85 21.61
CA ILE A 26 -4.13 -16.30 20.48
C ILE A 26 -4.60 -15.62 19.18
N LEU A 27 -5.91 -15.59 18.93
CA LEU A 27 -6.48 -14.93 17.75
C LEU A 27 -6.21 -13.43 17.73
N MET A 28 -6.26 -12.74 18.87
CA MET A 28 -5.90 -11.33 18.98
C MET A 28 -4.41 -11.09 18.67
N LYS A 29 -3.52 -11.94 19.18
CA LYS A 29 -2.07 -11.85 18.88
C LYS A 29 -1.77 -12.11 17.41
N PHE A 30 -2.40 -13.11 16.79
CA PHE A 30 -2.26 -13.37 15.35
C PHE A 30 -2.90 -12.28 14.47
N LYS A 31 -4.05 -11.72 14.87
CA LYS A 31 -4.65 -10.55 14.20
C LYS A 31 -3.76 -9.31 14.32
N SER A 32 -3.11 -9.10 15.46
CA SER A 32 -2.14 -8.01 15.64
C SER A 32 -0.91 -8.20 14.75
N LEU A 33 -0.42 -9.43 14.60
CA LEU A 33 0.69 -9.74 13.70
C LEU A 33 0.30 -9.49 12.23
N THR A 34 -0.86 -9.99 11.80
CA THR A 34 -1.36 -9.78 10.44
C THR A 34 -1.70 -8.32 10.14
N LYS A 35 -2.19 -7.53 11.11
CA LYS A 35 -2.32 -6.07 10.95
C LYS A 35 -0.97 -5.38 10.79
N ALA A 36 0.05 -5.76 11.56
CA ALA A 36 1.40 -5.21 11.40
C ALA A 36 2.03 -5.54 10.03
N PHE A 37 1.65 -6.67 9.41
CA PHE A 37 2.06 -7.02 8.04
C PHE A 37 1.18 -6.39 6.94
N ASN A 38 -0.09 -6.08 7.23
CA ASN A 38 -1.05 -5.50 6.30
C ASN A 38 -1.10 -3.96 6.36
N GLU A 39 -0.39 -3.31 7.28
CA GLU A 39 -0.10 -1.87 7.27
C GLU A 39 0.96 -1.54 6.21
N LYS A 40 0.80 -2.13 5.03
CA LYS A 40 1.38 -1.66 3.78
C LYS A 40 0.29 -0.85 3.13
N ASP A 41 0.27 0.46 3.40
CA ASP A 41 -0.40 1.47 2.57
C ASP A 41 0.26 1.51 1.17
N GLU A 42 0.31 0.37 0.50
CA GLU A 42 0.84 0.19 -0.84
C GLU A 42 -0.18 -0.70 -1.54
N LEU A 43 -1.08 -0.05 -2.28
CA LEU A 43 -2.00 -0.74 -3.18
C LEU A 43 -1.18 -1.21 -4.39
N GLU A 44 -0.27 -2.17 -4.16
CA GLU A 44 0.57 -2.77 -5.19
C GLU A 44 -0.29 -3.68 -6.06
N MET A 45 -0.83 -3.13 -7.15
CA MET A 45 -1.55 -3.95 -8.11
C MET A 45 -0.56 -4.67 -9.02
N ASN A 46 -0.57 -6.00 -8.99
CA ASN A 46 0.28 -6.83 -9.86
C ASN A 46 -0.17 -6.70 -11.33
N VAL A 47 0.61 -6.01 -12.17
CA VAL A 47 0.28 -5.67 -13.58
C VAL A 47 0.51 -6.86 -14.54
N LYS A 48 0.87 -8.05 -14.03
CA LYS A 48 1.34 -9.16 -14.88
C LYS A 48 0.27 -9.84 -15.74
N ASN A 49 -1.03 -9.65 -15.45
CA ASN A 49 -2.15 -10.38 -16.09
C ASN A 49 -3.31 -9.50 -16.57
N ILE A 50 -3.20 -8.17 -16.49
CA ILE A 50 -4.28 -7.23 -16.86
C ILE A 50 -3.73 -6.28 -17.91
N ASP A 51 -4.52 -5.99 -18.94
CA ASP A 51 -4.20 -5.09 -20.03
C ASP A 51 -3.74 -3.73 -19.48
N LYS A 52 -2.43 -3.45 -19.59
CA LYS A 52 -1.75 -2.27 -19.01
C LYS A 52 -2.48 -0.98 -19.35
N THR A 53 -3.00 -0.92 -20.57
CA THR A 53 -3.71 0.21 -21.15
C THR A 53 -4.96 0.57 -20.35
N SER A 54 -5.74 -0.43 -19.93
CA SER A 54 -6.96 -0.22 -19.13
C SER A 54 -6.69 0.32 -17.73
N ILE A 55 -5.57 -0.08 -17.13
CA ILE A 55 -5.20 0.36 -15.78
C ILE A 55 -4.66 1.79 -15.84
N ILE A 56 -3.82 2.10 -16.83
CA ILE A 56 -3.30 3.46 -17.04
C ILE A 56 -4.46 4.44 -17.27
N GLU A 57 -5.47 4.04 -18.05
CA GLU A 57 -6.66 4.87 -18.25
C GLU A 57 -7.42 5.13 -16.95
N ARG A 58 -7.57 4.10 -16.11
CA ARG A 58 -8.21 4.22 -14.79
C ARG A 58 -7.40 5.09 -13.82
N CYS A 59 -6.08 4.95 -13.82
CA CYS A 59 -5.19 5.81 -13.06
C CYS A 59 -5.25 7.26 -13.54
N THR A 60 -5.28 7.50 -14.84
CA THR A 60 -5.41 8.87 -15.38
C THR A 60 -6.73 9.52 -14.96
N LYS A 61 -7.82 8.74 -14.87
CA LYS A 61 -9.12 9.23 -14.35
C LYS A 61 -9.09 9.51 -12.84
N MET A 62 -8.38 8.69 -12.07
CA MET A 62 -8.29 8.84 -10.60
C MET A 62 -7.27 9.91 -10.16
N PHE A 63 -6.29 10.22 -11.00
CA PHE A 63 -5.20 11.15 -10.72
C PHE A 63 -5.17 12.25 -11.81
N PRO A 64 -6.16 13.16 -11.81
CA PRO A 64 -6.35 14.13 -12.91
C PRO A 64 -5.32 15.26 -12.91
N ILE A 65 -4.58 15.47 -11.81
CA ILE A 65 -3.64 16.58 -11.71
C ILE A 65 -2.28 16.14 -12.23
N GLU A 66 -1.90 16.65 -13.40
CA GLU A 66 -0.72 16.20 -14.14
C GLU A 66 0.61 16.81 -13.64
N THR A 67 0.57 17.69 -12.64
CA THR A 67 1.77 18.37 -12.14
C THR A 67 1.82 18.37 -10.61
N ILE A 68 3.04 18.31 -10.07
CA ILE A 68 3.29 18.40 -8.63
C ILE A 68 4.51 19.27 -8.38
N SER A 69 4.43 20.14 -7.38
CA SER A 69 5.58 20.85 -6.82
C SER A 69 6.03 20.13 -5.55
N PHE A 70 7.26 19.64 -5.53
CA PHE A 70 7.87 18.97 -4.39
C PHE A 70 9.25 19.57 -4.12
N ASN A 71 9.46 20.09 -2.91
CA ASN A 71 10.71 20.78 -2.51
C ASN A 71 11.19 21.85 -3.51
N GLY A 72 10.25 22.61 -4.10
CA GLY A 72 10.55 23.68 -5.06
C GLY A 72 10.86 23.21 -6.49
N ARG A 73 10.78 21.90 -6.77
CA ARG A 73 10.89 21.34 -8.12
C ARG A 73 9.52 20.93 -8.64
N VAL A 74 9.28 21.17 -9.92
CA VAL A 74 8.01 20.83 -10.58
C VAL A 74 8.20 19.58 -11.42
N PHE A 75 7.41 18.56 -11.13
CA PHE A 75 7.36 17.31 -11.89
C PHE A 75 6.08 17.30 -12.72
N LYS A 76 6.19 16.88 -13.97
CA LYS A 76 5.09 16.79 -14.91
C LYS A 76 4.82 15.34 -15.26
N LYS A 77 3.58 15.04 -15.62
CA LYS A 77 3.21 13.72 -16.16
C LYS A 77 4.15 13.31 -17.29
N GLY A 78 4.58 12.06 -17.26
CA GLY A 78 5.56 11.50 -18.19
C GLY A 78 7.01 11.62 -17.74
N THR A 79 7.32 12.44 -16.72
CA THR A 79 8.68 12.53 -16.19
C THR A 79 9.07 11.23 -15.48
N VAL A 80 10.26 10.71 -15.76
CA VAL A 80 10.81 9.56 -15.04
C VAL A 80 11.36 10.03 -13.71
N VAL A 81 10.75 9.57 -12.62
CA VAL A 81 11.11 9.97 -11.27
C VAL A 81 11.66 8.80 -10.46
N ARG A 82 12.64 9.11 -9.61
CA ARG A 82 13.06 8.26 -8.50
C ARG A 82 12.53 8.85 -7.20
N ILE A 83 11.84 8.03 -6.43
CA ILE A 83 11.19 8.44 -5.18
C ILE A 83 11.71 7.61 -4.03
N THR A 84 12.08 8.28 -2.95
CA THR A 84 12.45 7.66 -1.67
C THR A 84 11.35 7.95 -0.66
N THR A 85 10.87 6.93 0.04
CA THR A 85 9.86 7.09 1.10
C THR A 85 10.51 7.25 2.48
N ILE A 86 9.72 7.64 3.47
CA ILE A 86 10.14 7.68 4.89
C ILE A 86 10.65 6.30 5.35
N GLN A 87 10.08 5.22 4.82
CA GLN A 87 10.51 3.84 5.10
C GLN A 87 11.81 3.45 4.36
N LYS A 88 12.49 4.39 3.70
CA LYS A 88 13.68 4.18 2.87
C LYS A 88 13.46 3.21 1.70
N LYS A 89 12.21 3.03 1.26
CA LYS A 89 11.92 2.31 0.01
C LYS A 89 12.16 3.24 -1.16
N VAL A 90 12.76 2.69 -2.22
CA VAL A 90 13.07 3.43 -3.44
C VAL A 90 12.26 2.87 -4.58
N PHE A 91 11.52 3.74 -5.25
CA PHE A 91 10.74 3.43 -6.43
C PHE A 91 11.25 4.24 -7.62
N GLN A 92 11.23 3.64 -8.80
CA GLN A 92 11.61 4.30 -10.04
C GLN A 92 10.56 4.00 -11.10
N GLY A 93 10.05 5.04 -11.74
CA GLY A 93 9.00 4.91 -12.75
C GLY A 93 8.55 6.25 -13.31
N GLU A 94 7.56 6.19 -14.19
CA GLU A 94 6.95 7.35 -14.82
C GLU A 94 5.90 7.96 -13.90
N PHE A 95 5.97 9.28 -13.68
CA PHE A 95 4.93 9.99 -12.94
C PHE A 95 3.68 10.14 -13.80
N ILE A 96 2.53 9.68 -13.30
CA ILE A 96 1.25 9.72 -14.03
C ILE A 96 0.42 10.94 -13.61
N GLY A 97 0.41 11.27 -12.33
CA GLY A 97 -0.37 12.38 -11.80
C GLY A 97 -0.60 12.28 -10.29
N LYS A 98 -1.26 13.29 -9.74
CA LYS A 98 -1.76 13.31 -8.35
C LYS A 98 -3.28 13.48 -8.31
N ASN A 99 -3.88 13.16 -7.16
CA ASN A 99 -5.28 13.42 -6.88
C ASN A 99 -5.44 14.56 -5.85
N ASP A 100 -6.69 14.86 -5.50
CA ASP A 100 -7.05 15.92 -4.54
C ASP A 100 -6.65 15.58 -3.10
N LEU A 101 -6.36 14.30 -2.81
CA LEU A 101 -5.90 13.81 -1.52
C LEU A 101 -4.38 13.79 -1.39
N ASP A 102 -3.66 14.41 -2.33
CA ASP A 102 -2.19 14.44 -2.37
C ASP A 102 -1.55 13.04 -2.38
N ILE A 103 -2.20 12.11 -3.08
CA ILE A 103 -1.65 10.81 -3.44
C ILE A 103 -1.13 10.91 -4.87
N ILE A 104 0.10 10.45 -5.11
CA ILE A 104 0.71 10.37 -6.43
C ILE A 104 0.61 8.96 -7.00
N CYS A 105 0.52 8.87 -8.31
CA CYS A 105 0.56 7.63 -9.07
C CYS A 105 1.85 7.55 -9.90
N ILE A 106 2.56 6.43 -9.75
CA ILE A 106 3.82 6.15 -10.44
C ILE A 106 3.68 4.81 -11.15
N LEU A 107 3.95 4.80 -12.46
CA LEU A 107 3.99 3.59 -13.25
C LEU A 107 5.42 3.06 -13.26
N THR A 108 5.66 1.93 -12.59
CA THR A 108 6.92 1.21 -12.68
C THR A 108 6.83 0.11 -13.74
N ASN A 109 7.97 -0.52 -14.08
CA ASN A 109 8.01 -1.63 -15.04
C ASN A 109 7.14 -2.84 -14.63
N LYS A 110 6.87 -3.01 -13.33
CA LYS A 110 6.21 -4.19 -12.78
C LYS A 110 4.81 -3.90 -12.21
N HIS A 111 4.64 -2.74 -11.57
CA HIS A 111 3.45 -2.40 -10.79
C HIS A 111 3.11 -0.91 -10.90
N ILE A 112 1.84 -0.58 -10.69
CA ILE A 112 1.45 0.81 -10.41
C ILE A 112 1.54 1.02 -8.91
N ILE A 113 2.14 2.14 -8.53
CA ILE A 113 2.36 2.53 -7.14
C ILE A 113 1.58 3.81 -6.89
N ALA A 114 0.67 3.75 -5.91
CA ALA A 114 0.00 4.92 -5.38
C ALA A 114 0.57 5.23 -3.98
N HIS A 115 1.06 6.45 -3.76
CA HIS A 115 1.70 6.82 -2.49
C HIS A 115 1.36 8.25 -2.08
N GLU A 116 1.17 8.48 -0.78
CA GLU A 116 0.94 9.83 -0.24
C GLU A 116 2.21 10.68 -0.35
N ILE A 117 2.08 11.92 -0.81
CA ILE A 117 3.20 12.86 -0.95
C ILE A 117 3.89 13.09 0.40
N LYS A 118 3.14 13.13 1.50
CA LYS A 118 3.66 13.33 2.85
C LYS A 118 4.59 12.22 3.33
N LYS A 119 4.47 11.02 2.74
CA LYS A 119 5.30 9.85 3.07
C LYS A 119 6.56 9.75 2.19
N ILE A 120 6.77 10.72 1.30
CA ILE A 120 7.93 10.83 0.43
C ILE A 120 8.95 11.76 1.06
N THR A 121 10.20 11.31 1.17
CA THR A 121 11.33 12.11 1.65
C THR A 121 12.07 12.78 0.52
N GLU A 122 12.18 12.12 -0.62
CA GLU A 122 12.94 12.60 -1.76
C GLU A 122 12.26 12.22 -3.09
N MET A 123 12.27 13.14 -4.04
CA MET A 123 11.82 12.93 -5.41
C MET A 123 12.83 13.59 -6.36
N ILE A 124 13.34 12.83 -7.32
CA ILE A 124 14.37 13.26 -8.27
C ILE A 124 13.89 12.94 -9.68
N SER A 125 14.04 13.91 -10.60
CA SER A 125 13.83 13.71 -12.03
C SER A 125 15.09 13.08 -12.62
N LEU A 126 14.94 11.96 -13.32
CA LEU A 126 16.05 11.30 -13.99
C LEU A 126 16.30 11.87 -15.39
N ASP A 127 15.28 12.49 -16.00
CA ASP A 127 15.36 13.10 -17.33
C ASP A 127 16.25 14.36 -17.34
N GLU A 128 16.32 15.08 -16.21
CA GLU A 128 17.14 16.29 -16.07
C GLU A 128 18.62 16.00 -15.78
N GLN A 129 18.96 14.78 -15.37
CA GLN A 129 20.36 14.42 -15.09
C GLN A 129 21.14 14.11 -16.37
N GLU A 130 20.47 13.67 -17.44
CA GLU A 130 21.12 13.37 -18.72
C GLU A 130 21.58 14.65 -19.44
N ASN A 131 20.84 15.76 -19.29
CA ASN A 131 21.17 17.06 -19.90
C ASN A 131 22.26 17.87 -19.15
N ASN A 132 22.61 17.51 -17.92
CA ASN A 132 23.67 18.20 -17.16
C ASN A 132 25.03 17.49 -17.25
N MET A 133 25.13 16.45 -18.09
CA MET A 133 26.36 15.68 -18.34
C MET A 133 26.87 15.80 -19.78
N GLN A 134 26.27 16.69 -20.59
CA GLN A 134 26.75 17.08 -21.93
C GLN A 134 27.33 18.49 -21.92
#